data_AF-A0A7X5F1N1-F1
#
_entry.id   AF-A0A7X5F1N1-F1
#
_cell.length_a   1.000
_cell.length_b   1.000
_cell.length_c   1.000
_cell.angle_alpha   90.00
_cell.angle_beta   90.00
_cell.angle_gamma   90.00
#
_symmetry.space_group_name_H-M   'P 1'
#
loop_
_entity.id
_entity.type
_entity.pdbx_description
1 polymer ?
#
loop_
_entity_poly.entity_id
_entity_poly.type
_entity_poly.pdbx_seq_one_letter_code
_entity_poly.pdbx_strand_id
1 'polypeptide(L)'
;MGSNVTETPVAIVNVPQAAGEAPAVSEIPMPPPALWAELDNSAQSSGSAKPSTGAPAAPAAALPMREVEKLAFSRSTATTVPLEFAFDHPELGHIASVIVRRLTVGQVGDILDRRSRTSAPDLYDIYAEMTQLPAPVLRGLEAGDGGRVVEVCWDFLPPVFRPTSTATGQ
;
A
#
# COMPACT_ATOMS: atom_id res chain seq x y z
N MET A 1 -57.04 33.73 -7.54
CA MET A 1 -56.04 33.04 -8.37
C MET A 1 -54.66 33.56 -7.99
N GLY A 2 -53.88 32.76 -7.25
CA GLY A 2 -52.49 33.09 -6.92
C GLY A 2 -51.59 32.01 -7.50
N SER A 3 -50.87 32.34 -8.58
CA SER A 3 -49.89 31.46 -9.19
C SER A 3 -48.58 31.59 -8.40
N ASN A 4 -48.19 30.54 -7.68
CA ASN A 4 -46.90 30.49 -7.00
C ASN A 4 -45.89 29.80 -7.92
N VAL A 5 -44.85 30.54 -8.29
CA VAL A 5 -43.69 30.10 -9.07
C VAL A 5 -42.92 29.08 -8.24
N THR A 6 -42.76 27.85 -8.74
CA THR A 6 -41.92 26.84 -8.08
C THR A 6 -40.62 26.71 -8.87
N GLU A 7 -39.64 27.49 -8.44
CA GLU A 7 -38.26 27.47 -8.92
C GLU A 7 -37.61 26.15 -8.47
N THR A 8 -37.13 25.34 -9.43
CA THR A 8 -36.49 24.04 -9.14
C THR A 8 -34.98 24.24 -8.97
N PRO A 9 -34.34 23.72 -7.90
CA PRO A 9 -32.91 23.91 -7.70
C PRO A 9 -32.09 23.01 -8.64
N VAL A 10 -31.17 23.62 -9.39
CA VAL A 10 -30.24 22.94 -10.30
C VAL A 10 -28.86 22.86 -9.63
N ALA A 11 -28.29 21.66 -9.55
CA ALA A 11 -26.92 21.46 -9.10
C ALA A 11 -25.99 21.35 -10.31
N ILE A 12 -24.96 22.19 -10.38
CA ILE A 12 -23.94 22.19 -11.45
C ILE A 12 -22.72 21.41 -10.95
N VAL A 13 -22.45 20.25 -11.56
CA VAL A 13 -21.25 19.44 -11.29
C VAL A 13 -20.25 19.65 -12.43
N ASN A 14 -19.08 20.20 -12.11
CA ASN A 14 -18.01 20.45 -13.06
C ASN A 14 -17.06 19.25 -13.12
N VAL A 15 -17.08 18.49 -14.23
CA VAL A 15 -16.13 17.39 -14.47
C VAL A 15 -15.04 17.92 -15.42
N PRO A 16 -13.74 17.81 -15.09
CA PRO A 16 -12.68 18.29 -15.97
C PRO A 16 -12.51 17.34 -17.16
N GLN A 17 -12.78 17.82 -18.37
CA GLN A 17 -12.55 17.09 -19.63
C GLN A 17 -11.34 17.66 -20.37
N ALA A 18 -10.46 16.78 -20.83
CA ALA A 18 -9.31 17.12 -21.65
C ALA A 18 -9.76 17.54 -23.07
N ALA A 19 -9.19 18.68 -23.49
CA ALA A 19 -9.02 19.22 -24.83
C ALA A 19 -9.90 18.66 -25.97
N GLY A 20 -10.80 19.53 -26.46
CA GLY A 20 -10.87 19.76 -27.89
C GLY A 20 -12.05 19.17 -28.66
N GLU A 21 -13.24 19.00 -28.08
CA GLU A 21 -14.51 19.03 -28.82
C GLU A 21 -15.66 19.11 -27.81
N ALA A 22 -16.71 19.89 -28.11
CA ALA A 22 -17.82 20.10 -27.17
C ALA A 22 -18.52 18.76 -26.86
N PRO A 23 -18.68 18.37 -25.57
CA PRO A 23 -19.30 17.09 -25.24
C PRO A 23 -20.79 17.12 -25.63
N ALA A 24 -21.18 16.18 -26.48
CA ALA A 24 -22.58 15.88 -26.73
C ALA A 24 -23.20 15.35 -25.43
N VAL A 25 -24.04 16.18 -24.80
CA VAL A 25 -24.82 15.82 -23.61
C VAL A 25 -25.89 14.83 -24.05
N SER A 26 -25.63 13.54 -23.91
CA SER A 26 -26.66 12.52 -24.01
C SER A 26 -27.39 12.40 -22.68
N GLU A 27 -28.67 12.74 -22.69
CA GLU A 27 -29.59 12.56 -21.57
C GLU A 27 -29.74 11.05 -21.27
N ILE A 28 -29.22 10.61 -20.13
CA ILE A 28 -29.56 9.30 -19.58
C ILE A 28 -30.89 9.49 -18.84
N PRO A 29 -32.00 8.88 -19.28
CA PRO A 29 -33.29 9.06 -18.61
C PRO A 29 -33.18 8.55 -17.17
N MET A 30 -33.56 9.40 -16.22
CA MET A 30 -33.60 8.98 -14.83
C MET A 30 -34.56 7.79 -14.68
N PRO A 31 -34.20 6.79 -13.87
CA PRO A 31 -35.12 5.69 -13.58
C PRO A 31 -36.39 6.25 -12.92
N PRO A 32 -37.57 5.70 -13.25
CA PRO A 32 -38.84 6.20 -12.78
C PRO A 32 -38.87 6.25 -11.24
N PRO A 33 -39.43 7.31 -10.63
CA PRO A 33 -39.44 7.53 -9.17
C PRO A 33 -40.05 6.39 -8.35
N ALA A 34 -40.86 5.53 -8.99
CA ALA A 34 -41.40 4.33 -8.37
C ALA A 34 -40.30 3.36 -7.86
N LEU A 35 -39.14 3.31 -8.52
CA LEU A 35 -38.01 2.46 -8.13
C LEU A 35 -37.15 3.06 -7.00
N TRP A 36 -37.42 4.30 -6.58
CA TRP A 36 -36.63 4.98 -5.56
C TRP A 36 -37.11 4.66 -4.15
N ALA A 37 -38.40 4.31 -4.00
CA ALA A 37 -38.98 3.88 -2.73
C ALA A 37 -38.46 2.50 -2.27
N GLU A 38 -37.95 1.68 -3.19
CA GLU A 38 -37.34 0.36 -2.89
C GLU A 38 -35.86 0.46 -2.51
N LEU A 39 -35.25 1.65 -2.64
CA LEU A 39 -33.86 1.93 -2.23
C LEU A 39 -33.76 2.52 -0.80
N ASP A 40 -34.81 2.36 0.01
CA ASP A 40 -34.76 2.70 1.43
C ASP A 40 -33.97 1.63 2.21
N ASN A 41 -32.67 1.85 2.38
CA ASN A 41 -31.82 1.05 3.28
C ASN A 41 -32.09 1.35 4.77
N SER A 42 -33.09 2.17 5.09
CA SER A 42 -33.36 2.63 6.46
C SER A 42 -33.90 1.51 7.37
N ALA A 43 -34.31 0.37 6.81
CA ALA A 43 -34.69 -0.82 7.58
C ALA A 43 -33.52 -1.76 7.96
N GLN A 44 -32.29 -1.50 7.49
CA GLN A 44 -31.12 -2.31 7.88
C GLN A 44 -30.30 -1.72 9.05
N SER A 45 -30.78 -0.63 9.66
CA SER A 45 -30.18 -0.04 10.86
C SER A 45 -31.13 -0.13 12.06
N SER A 46 -31.65 -1.33 12.33
CA SER A 46 -32.32 -1.67 13.58
C SER A 46 -32.04 -3.12 13.96
N GLY A 47 -30.75 -3.41 14.19
CA GLY A 47 -30.31 -4.58 14.94
C GLY A 47 -29.77 -4.11 16.29
N SER A 48 -30.54 -4.33 17.35
CA SER A 48 -30.13 -4.12 18.74
C SER A 48 -28.72 -4.63 19.00
N ALA A 49 -27.89 -3.76 19.58
CA ALA A 49 -26.62 -4.14 20.17
C ALA A 49 -26.86 -5.17 21.29
N LYS A 50 -26.58 -6.44 20.98
CA LYS A 50 -26.32 -7.49 21.95
C LYS A 50 -24.81 -7.76 21.86
N PRO A 51 -24.03 -7.71 22.96
CA PRO A 51 -22.62 -8.04 22.89
C PRO A 51 -22.53 -9.54 22.62
N SER A 52 -22.26 -9.90 21.36
CA SER A 52 -21.99 -11.26 20.95
C SER A 52 -20.53 -11.33 20.55
N THR A 53 -19.74 -11.78 21.51
CA THR A 53 -18.52 -12.57 21.40
C THR A 53 -18.06 -12.86 19.97
N GLY A 54 -16.89 -12.30 19.63
CA GLY A 54 -15.92 -12.81 18.65
C GLY A 54 -16.47 -13.63 17.48
N ALA A 55 -16.87 -12.97 16.40
CA ALA A 55 -16.79 -13.57 15.09
C ALA A 55 -15.30 -13.60 14.70
N PRO A 56 -14.68 -14.77 14.50
CA PRO A 56 -13.29 -14.84 14.06
C PRO A 56 -13.20 -14.18 12.68
N ALA A 57 -12.30 -13.20 12.56
CA ALA A 57 -11.86 -12.71 11.27
C ALA A 57 -11.50 -13.93 10.42
N ALA A 58 -12.22 -14.11 9.30
CA ALA A 58 -11.91 -15.15 8.35
C ALA A 58 -10.41 -15.03 8.01
N PRO A 59 -9.60 -16.08 8.20
CA PRO A 59 -8.19 -16.00 7.88
C PRO A 59 -8.07 -15.65 6.41
N ALA A 60 -7.40 -14.54 6.11
CA ALA A 60 -6.99 -14.22 4.76
C ALA A 60 -6.32 -15.49 4.21
N ALA A 61 -6.90 -16.07 3.15
CA ALA A 61 -6.41 -17.29 2.56
C ALA A 61 -4.93 -17.09 2.23
N ALA A 62 -4.06 -17.77 2.97
CA ALA A 62 -2.63 -17.72 2.75
C ALA A 62 -2.38 -18.19 1.32
N LEU A 63 -1.81 -17.30 0.49
CA LEU A 63 -1.42 -17.66 -0.86
C LEU A 63 -0.46 -18.87 -0.77
N PRO A 64 -0.58 -19.87 -1.67
CA PRO A 64 0.26 -21.04 -1.63
C PRO A 64 1.73 -20.60 -1.76
N MET A 65 2.50 -20.86 -0.71
CA MET A 65 3.93 -20.57 -0.65
C MET A 65 4.61 -21.37 -1.76
N ARG A 66 5.25 -20.69 -2.71
CA ARG A 66 5.95 -21.36 -3.82
C ARG A 66 7.11 -22.17 -3.23
N GLU A 67 7.36 -23.36 -3.77
CA GLU A 67 8.52 -24.15 -3.37
C GLU A 67 9.80 -23.43 -3.85
N VAL A 68 10.61 -22.95 -2.90
CA VAL A 68 11.88 -22.26 -3.19
C VAL A 68 13.03 -23.10 -2.68
N GLU A 69 13.92 -23.52 -3.59
CA GLU A 69 15.12 -24.25 -3.23
C GLU A 69 16.18 -23.31 -2.58
N LYS A 70 16.85 -23.80 -1.55
CA LYS A 70 17.90 -23.04 -0.84
C LYS A 70 19.22 -23.17 -1.58
N LEU A 71 19.61 -22.12 -2.29
CA LEU A 71 20.87 -22.06 -3.03
C LEU A 71 22.01 -21.55 -2.13
N ALA A 72 23.19 -22.18 -2.25
CA ALA A 72 24.43 -21.71 -1.65
C ALA A 72 25.26 -20.95 -2.70
N PHE A 73 25.51 -19.67 -2.47
CA PHE A 73 26.28 -18.84 -3.39
C PHE A 73 27.76 -18.83 -3.00
N SER A 74 28.64 -18.88 -4.00
CA SER A 74 30.10 -18.91 -3.81
C SER A 74 30.71 -17.53 -3.46
N ARG A 75 29.94 -16.45 -3.59
CA ARG A 75 30.35 -15.08 -3.24
C ARG A 75 29.43 -14.53 -2.16
N SER A 76 29.94 -13.59 -1.37
CA SER A 76 29.12 -12.88 -0.38
C SER A 76 28.04 -12.06 -1.09
N THR A 77 26.78 -12.38 -0.81
CA THR A 77 25.61 -11.63 -1.26
C THR A 77 25.18 -10.58 -0.25
N ALA A 78 26.02 -10.31 0.76
CA ALA A 78 25.75 -9.44 1.88
C ALA A 78 26.89 -8.43 2.12
N THR A 79 26.51 -7.24 2.58
CA THR A 79 27.39 -6.14 2.97
C THR A 79 27.07 -5.75 4.40
N THR A 80 28.10 -5.61 5.24
CA THR A 80 27.94 -5.12 6.62
C THR A 80 28.17 -3.62 6.66
N VAL A 81 27.20 -2.88 7.20
CA VAL A 81 27.26 -1.44 7.44
C VAL A 81 27.43 -1.21 8.95
N PRO A 82 28.59 -0.69 9.41
CA PRO A 82 28.74 -0.32 10.81
C PRO A 82 27.89 0.92 11.12
N LEU A 83 27.22 0.91 12.27
CA LEU A 83 26.44 2.06 12.77
C LEU A 83 27.36 2.95 13.60
N GLU A 84 27.28 4.27 13.39
CA GLU A 84 27.95 5.24 14.25
C GLU A 84 27.24 5.37 15.60
N PHE A 85 25.92 5.25 15.59
CA PHE A 85 25.05 5.29 16.75
C PHE A 85 24.45 3.91 17.00
N ALA A 86 25.24 3.04 17.63
CA ALA A 86 24.76 1.76 18.11
C ALA A 86 23.59 1.97 19.10
N PHE A 87 22.59 1.09 19.05
CA PHE A 87 21.38 1.21 19.87
C PHE A 87 20.99 -0.13 20.49
N ASP A 88 20.22 -0.06 21.57
CA ASP A 88 19.66 -1.21 22.24
C ASP A 88 18.17 -1.35 21.89
N HIS A 89 17.81 -2.47 21.29
CA HIS A 89 16.42 -2.81 21.01
C HIS A 89 15.92 -3.83 22.04
N PRO A 90 14.68 -3.68 22.58
CA PRO A 90 14.16 -4.58 23.59
C PRO A 90 14.14 -6.06 23.18
N GLU A 91 13.93 -6.34 21.88
CA GLU A 91 13.84 -7.71 21.36
C GLU A 91 15.10 -8.18 20.61
N LEU A 92 15.85 -7.26 19.99
CA LEU A 92 16.98 -7.59 19.12
C LEU A 92 18.33 -7.42 19.82
N GLY A 93 18.32 -6.87 21.04
CA GLY A 93 19.52 -6.60 21.82
C GLY A 93 20.32 -5.41 21.29
N HIS A 94 21.62 -5.41 21.59
CA HIS A 94 22.54 -4.37 21.18
C HIS A 94 22.93 -4.53 19.72
N ILE A 95 22.66 -3.51 18.90
CA ILE A 95 22.97 -3.49 17.46
C ILE A 95 24.00 -2.40 17.19
N ALA A 96 25.20 -2.82 16.77
CA ALA A 96 26.28 -1.93 16.35
C ALA A 96 26.56 -1.97 14.84
N SER A 97 25.96 -2.91 14.11
CA SER A 97 26.11 -3.02 12.66
C SER A 97 24.88 -3.68 12.04
N VAL A 98 24.58 -3.32 10.79
CA VAL A 98 23.47 -3.87 10.02
C VAL A 98 24.02 -4.65 8.83
N ILE A 99 23.54 -5.87 8.64
CA ILE A 99 23.92 -6.70 7.49
C ILE A 99 22.83 -6.57 6.43
N VAL A 100 23.19 -6.01 5.27
CA VAL A 100 22.30 -5.89 4.12
C VAL A 100 22.59 -7.02 3.15
N ARG A 101 21.60 -7.87 2.85
CA ARG A 101 21.71 -8.96 1.87
C ARG A 101 20.88 -8.70 0.62
N ARG A 102 21.37 -9.20 -0.52
CA ARG A 102 20.61 -9.24 -1.77
C ARG A 102 19.48 -10.25 -1.68
N LEU A 103 18.30 -9.86 -2.15
CA LEU A 103 17.14 -10.74 -2.22
C LEU A 103 17.29 -11.74 -3.37
N THR A 104 16.88 -12.99 -3.13
CA THR A 104 16.75 -13.99 -4.19
C THR A 104 15.49 -13.74 -5.02
N VAL A 105 15.42 -14.30 -6.23
CA VAL A 105 14.22 -14.19 -7.09
C VAL A 105 12.98 -14.73 -6.39
N GLY A 106 13.11 -15.80 -5.59
CA GLY A 106 12.01 -16.33 -4.78
C GLY A 106 11.50 -15.32 -3.76
N GLN A 107 12.41 -14.70 -2.99
CA GLN A 107 12.05 -13.67 -2.00
C GLN A 107 11.39 -12.44 -2.64
N VAL A 108 11.89 -12.02 -3.81
CA VAL A 108 11.26 -10.96 -4.60
C VAL A 108 9.84 -11.35 -5.01
N GLY A 109 9.64 -12.59 -5.46
CA GLY A 109 8.33 -13.15 -5.77
C GLY A 109 7.40 -13.13 -4.55
N ASP A 110 7.88 -13.58 -3.39
CA ASP A 110 7.09 -13.60 -2.15
C ASP A 110 6.68 -12.19 -1.68
N ILE A 111 7.56 -11.19 -1.85
CA ILE A 111 7.24 -9.79 -1.56
C ILE A 111 6.17 -9.26 -2.53
N LEU A 112 6.27 -9.64 -3.82
CA LEU A 112 5.30 -9.26 -4.84
C LEU A 112 3.93 -9.93 -4.61
N ASP A 113 3.92 -11.20 -4.18
CA ASP A 113 2.70 -11.94 -3.91
C ASP A 113 2.02 -11.50 -2.60
N ARG A 114 2.81 -11.09 -1.59
CA ARG A 114 2.30 -10.50 -0.34
C ARG A 114 1.62 -9.13 -0.56
N ARG A 115 1.79 -8.51 -1.73
CA ARG A 115 1.05 -7.29 -2.07
C ARG A 115 -0.43 -7.59 -2.08
N SER A 116 -1.19 -6.91 -1.23
CA SER A 116 -2.62 -6.80 -1.48
C SER A 116 -2.81 -6.07 -2.82
N ARG A 117 -3.83 -6.45 -3.59
CA ARG A 117 -4.12 -5.81 -4.89
C ARG A 117 -4.37 -4.30 -4.79
N THR A 118 -4.51 -3.79 -3.57
CA THR A 118 -4.92 -2.43 -3.23
C THR A 118 -3.78 -1.56 -2.67
N SER A 119 -2.67 -2.14 -2.19
CA SER A 119 -1.56 -1.35 -1.64
C SER A 119 -0.20 -1.83 -2.17
N ALA A 120 0.57 -0.89 -2.71
CA ALA A 120 1.98 -1.12 -2.97
C ALA A 120 2.72 -1.37 -1.64
N PRO A 121 3.70 -2.27 -1.61
CA PRO A 121 4.52 -2.48 -0.42
C PRO A 121 5.43 -1.28 -0.25
N ASP A 122 5.65 -0.88 1.01
CA ASP A 122 6.59 0.19 1.30
C ASP A 122 8.03 -0.28 1.03
N LEU A 123 8.90 0.63 0.60
CA LEU A 123 10.32 0.36 0.41
C LEU A 123 10.97 -0.17 1.70
N TYR A 124 10.52 0.33 2.86
CA TYR A 124 11.00 -0.14 4.16
C TYR A 124 10.63 -1.59 4.46
N ASP A 125 9.53 -2.12 3.92
CA ASP A 125 9.19 -3.54 4.07
C ASP A 125 10.16 -4.41 3.26
N ILE A 126 10.58 -3.92 2.09
CA ILE A 126 11.59 -4.59 1.27
C ILE A 126 12.95 -4.54 1.98
N TYR A 127 13.32 -3.37 2.53
CA TYR A 127 14.56 -3.23 3.29
C TYR A 127 14.57 -4.08 4.56
N ALA A 128 13.41 -4.31 5.18
CA ALA A 128 13.30 -5.21 6.31
C ALA A 128 13.64 -6.66 5.92
N GLU A 129 13.20 -7.11 4.75
CA GLU A 129 13.57 -8.44 4.22
C GLU A 129 15.07 -8.52 3.86
N MET A 130 15.65 -7.41 3.43
CA MET A 130 17.08 -7.30 3.10
C MET A 130 17.98 -7.23 4.33
N THR A 131 17.53 -6.65 5.44
CA THR A 131 18.35 -6.42 6.64
C THR A 131 18.02 -7.37 7.79
N GLN A 132 16.87 -8.03 7.73
CA GLN A 132 16.26 -8.76 8.85
C GLN A 132 15.99 -7.90 10.07
N LEU A 133 15.89 -6.58 9.87
CA LEU A 133 15.43 -5.65 10.88
C LEU A 133 14.00 -5.22 10.53
N PRO A 134 13.10 -5.11 11.51
CA PRO A 134 11.74 -4.63 11.26
C PRO A 134 11.74 -3.24 10.62
N ALA A 135 10.80 -2.98 9.71
CA ALA A 135 10.63 -1.67 9.07
C ALA A 135 10.53 -0.50 10.08
N PRO A 136 9.85 -0.62 11.24
CA PRO A 136 9.85 0.43 12.26
C PRO A 136 11.24 0.74 12.83
N VAL A 137 12.10 -0.27 12.99
CA VAL A 137 13.47 -0.09 13.49
C VAL A 137 14.30 0.68 12.47
N LEU A 138 14.20 0.32 11.19
CA LEU A 138 14.90 1.02 10.11
C LEU A 138 14.48 2.50 9.99
N ARG A 139 13.20 2.82 10.24
CA ARG A 139 12.70 4.20 10.26
C ARG A 139 13.12 4.97 11.51
N GLY A 140 13.49 4.28 12.58
CA GLY A 140 13.93 4.87 13.85
C GLY A 140 15.44 5.05 13.99
N LEU A 141 16.24 4.64 12.99
CA LEU A 141 17.68 4.87 12.98
C LEU A 141 18.00 6.37 12.94
N GLU A 142 19.15 6.74 13.51
CA GLU A 142 19.69 8.10 13.41
C GLU A 142 19.82 8.49 11.92
N ALA A 143 19.62 9.77 11.58
CA ALA A 143 19.47 10.20 10.19
C ALA A 143 20.68 9.85 9.29
N GLY A 144 21.90 9.97 9.82
CA GLY A 144 23.13 9.60 9.12
C GLY A 144 23.25 8.10 8.89
N ASP A 145 23.07 7.31 9.95
CA ASP A 145 23.12 5.84 9.86
C ASP A 145 21.99 5.28 8.99
N GLY A 146 20.78 5.80 9.15
CA GLY A 146 19.62 5.46 8.34
C GLY A 146 19.86 5.75 6.86
N GLY A 147 20.43 6.91 6.52
CA GLY A 147 20.81 7.25 5.15
C GLY A 147 21.81 6.25 4.54
N ARG A 148 22.86 5.89 5.29
CA ARG A 148 23.89 4.93 4.83
C ARG A 148 23.33 3.54 4.61
N VAL A 149 22.48 3.06 5.52
CA VAL A 149 21.81 1.76 5.37
C VAL A 149 20.89 1.77 4.15
N VAL A 150 20.11 2.84 3.97
CA VAL A 150 19.20 2.98 2.82
C VAL A 150 19.96 3.03 1.50
N GLU A 151 21.10 3.71 1.42
CA GLU A 151 21.94 3.76 0.21
C GLU A 151 22.43 2.37 -0.20
N VAL A 152 22.93 1.57 0.75
CA VAL A 152 23.37 0.20 0.49
C VAL A 152 22.18 -0.70 0.11
N CYS A 153 21.03 -0.53 0.77
CA CYS A 153 19.81 -1.23 0.41
C CYS A 153 19.35 -0.86 -1.01
N TRP A 154 19.48 0.40 -1.42
CA TRP A 154 19.11 0.86 -2.75
C TRP A 154 19.99 0.25 -3.86
N ASP A 155 21.30 0.14 -3.63
CA ASP A 155 22.21 -0.53 -4.58
C ASP A 155 21.77 -1.98 -4.84
N PHE A 156 21.32 -2.67 -3.78
CA PHE A 156 20.87 -4.06 -3.84
C PHE A 156 19.40 -4.22 -4.24
N LEU A 157 18.65 -3.13 -4.35
CA LEU A 157 17.24 -3.16 -4.69
C LEU A 157 17.04 -3.64 -6.14
N PRO A 158 16.27 -4.72 -6.38
CA PRO A 158 15.97 -5.19 -7.73
C PRO A 158 15.30 -4.09 -8.59
N PRO A 159 15.60 -4.01 -9.90
CA PRO A 159 15.06 -2.96 -10.77
C PRO A 159 13.53 -2.84 -10.76
N VAL A 160 12.81 -3.96 -10.55
CA VAL A 160 11.34 -4.00 -10.48
C VAL A 160 10.75 -3.17 -9.32
N PHE A 161 11.53 -2.92 -8.27
CA PHE A 161 11.12 -2.10 -7.13
C PHE A 161 11.69 -0.69 -7.17
N ARG A 162 12.60 -0.39 -8.12
CA ARG A 162 13.13 0.96 -8.26
C ARG A 162 12.03 1.85 -8.85
N PRO A 163 11.66 2.97 -8.20
CA PRO A 163 10.80 3.97 -8.78
C PRO A 163 11.37 4.39 -10.15
N THR A 164 10.59 4.22 -11.20
CA THR A 164 10.97 4.80 -12.49
C THR A 164 10.84 6.31 -12.35
N SER A 165 11.98 7.01 -12.34
CA SER A 165 11.97 8.46 -12.52
C SER A 165 11.46 8.71 -13.93
N THR A 166 10.14 8.87 -14.07
CA THR A 166 9.56 9.54 -15.22
C THR A 166 9.98 11.00 -15.09
N ALA A 167 11.10 11.34 -15.72
CA ALA A 167 11.47 12.72 -16.00
C ALA A 167 10.38 13.32 -16.90
N THR A 168 9.33 13.86 -16.30
CA THR A 168 8.31 14.63 -17.00
C THR A 168 8.86 16.03 -17.26
N GLY A 169 9.33 16.22 -18.49
CA GLY A 169 9.06 17.39 -19.34
C GLY A 169 9.47 18.76 -18.82
N GLN A 170 10.54 19.29 -19.40
CA GLN A 170 10.66 20.73 -19.69
C GLN A 170 9.52 21.20 -20.60
#